data_AF-A0A2H3JDY5-F1
#
_entry.id   AF-A0A2H3JDY5-F1
#
_cell.length_a   1.000
_cell.length_b   1.000
_cell.length_c   1.000
_cell.angle_alpha   90.00
_cell.angle_beta   90.00
_cell.angle_gamma   90.00
#
_symmetry.space_group_name_H-M   'P 1'
#
loop_
_entity.id
_entity.type
_entity.pdbx_description
1 polymer ?
#
loop_
_entity_poly.entity_id
_entity_poly.type
_entity_poly.pdbx_seq_one_letter_code
_entity_poly.pdbx_strand_id
1 'polypeptide(L)'
;MSRLLTRPKSLPSPLRSSAPRHIRRQSSSKPEAAGQWVDSAPPVDPRPSWVYSFSRISQCIAIPVAVAYAVFVQDFGDREHVFQPARRWLERQKAAFFSLSDAEREIAGVQSVDQGQQTIGTRQIR
;
A
#
# COMPACT_ATOMS: atom_id res chain seq x y z
N MET A 1 -67.44 -6.46 23.20
CA MET A 1 -67.04 -7.73 22.56
C MET A 1 -65.61 -7.54 22.05
N SER A 2 -64.56 -8.03 22.75
CA SER A 2 -64.03 -9.40 22.63
C SER A 2 -63.48 -9.64 21.22
N ARG A 3 -62.21 -9.94 20.91
CA ARG A 3 -61.05 -10.47 21.65
C ARG A 3 -59.76 -10.12 20.90
N LEU A 4 -58.70 -10.00 21.71
CA LEU A 4 -57.28 -10.10 21.41
C LEU A 4 -56.95 -11.09 20.27
N LEU A 5 -56.20 -10.64 19.26
CA LEU A 5 -55.42 -11.53 18.41
C LEU A 5 -53.94 -11.11 18.47
N THR A 6 -53.22 -12.03 19.08
CA THR A 6 -51.82 -12.09 19.45
C THR A 6 -50.88 -12.03 18.23
N ARG A 7 -49.88 -11.15 18.37
CA ARG A 7 -48.61 -11.13 17.64
C ARG A 7 -47.85 -12.46 17.85
N PRO A 8 -47.47 -13.21 16.79
CA PRO A 8 -46.32 -14.08 16.90
C PRO A 8 -45.04 -13.26 16.67
N LYS A 9 -44.20 -13.20 17.72
CA LYS A 9 -42.80 -12.76 17.65
C LYS A 9 -42.08 -13.64 16.63
N SER A 10 -41.62 -13.05 15.52
CA SER A 10 -40.59 -13.67 14.68
C SER A 10 -39.32 -13.83 15.51
N LEU A 11 -38.93 -15.07 15.77
CA LEU A 11 -37.72 -15.42 16.47
C LEU A 11 -36.49 -15.01 15.63
N PRO A 12 -35.44 -14.46 16.25
CA PRO A 12 -34.16 -14.30 15.56
C PRO A 12 -33.60 -15.70 15.26
N SER A 13 -33.32 -15.95 13.98
CA SER A 13 -32.54 -17.11 13.56
C SER A 13 -31.18 -17.03 14.24
N PRO A 14 -30.73 -18.03 15.02
CA PRO A 14 -29.36 -18.05 15.47
C PRO A 14 -28.47 -18.20 14.23
N LEU A 15 -27.75 -17.14 13.89
CA LEU A 15 -26.60 -17.19 13.00
C LEU A 15 -25.69 -18.29 13.53
N ARG A 16 -25.65 -19.39 12.78
CA ARG A 16 -24.85 -20.57 13.02
C ARG A 16 -23.40 -20.11 13.03
N SER A 17 -22.84 -19.91 14.22
CA SER A 17 -21.43 -19.61 14.39
C SER A 17 -20.64 -20.80 13.86
N SER A 18 -20.12 -20.64 12.66
CA SER A 18 -19.18 -21.59 12.08
C SER A 18 -17.88 -21.43 12.86
N ALA A 19 -17.78 -22.14 13.98
CA ALA A 19 -16.53 -22.26 14.72
C ALA A 19 -15.43 -22.71 13.75
N PRO A 20 -14.24 -22.07 13.75
CA PRO A 20 -13.14 -22.55 12.95
C PRO A 20 -12.80 -23.96 13.44
N ARG A 21 -12.95 -24.97 12.58
CA ARG A 21 -12.33 -26.27 12.79
C ARG A 21 -10.82 -26.02 12.83
N HIS A 22 -10.26 -25.97 14.02
CA HIS A 22 -8.85 -26.22 14.22
C HIS A 22 -8.56 -27.61 13.65
N ILE A 23 -8.11 -27.67 12.40
CA ILE A 23 -7.48 -28.85 11.84
C ILE A 23 -6.16 -28.98 12.59
N ARG A 24 -6.22 -29.66 13.73
CA ARG A 24 -5.06 -30.16 14.45
C ARG A 24 -4.40 -31.17 13.51
N ARG A 25 -3.40 -30.73 12.74
CA ARG A 25 -2.50 -31.63 12.04
C ARG A 25 -1.93 -32.57 13.09
N GLN A 26 -2.44 -33.80 13.08
CA GLN A 26 -1.90 -34.86 13.90
C GLN A 26 -0.47 -35.10 13.40
N SER A 27 0.47 -34.79 14.28
CA SER A 27 1.88 -35.08 14.13
C SER A 27 2.03 -36.56 13.77
N SER A 28 2.57 -36.82 12.59
CA SER A 28 3.03 -38.14 12.17
C SER A 28 3.94 -38.71 13.23
N SER A 29 3.46 -39.67 14.02
CA SER A 29 4.26 -40.55 14.86
C SER A 29 5.07 -41.47 13.95
N LYS A 30 6.13 -40.92 13.35
CA LYS A 30 7.12 -41.73 12.65
C LYS A 30 7.96 -42.39 13.75
N PRO A 31 7.95 -43.72 13.87
CA PRO A 31 8.74 -44.39 14.89
C PRO A 31 10.21 -44.05 14.66
N GLU A 32 10.75 -43.52 15.74
CA GLU A 32 12.14 -43.17 16.01
C GLU A 32 13.01 -44.42 15.80
N ALA A 33 13.31 -44.72 14.53
CA ALA A 33 14.37 -45.63 14.20
C ALA A 33 15.67 -44.96 14.64
N ALA A 34 16.22 -45.49 15.72
CA ALA A 34 17.54 -45.24 16.26
C ALA A 34 18.62 -45.29 15.17
N GLY A 35 18.77 -44.16 14.49
CA GLY A 35 19.92 -43.80 13.70
C GLY A 35 20.43 -42.51 14.29
N GLN A 36 21.09 -42.62 15.43
CA GLN A 36 22.23 -41.80 15.84
C GLN A 36 22.37 -40.52 15.02
N TRP A 37 21.49 -39.55 15.28
CA TRP A 37 21.82 -38.17 14.99
C TRP A 37 22.94 -37.90 15.97
N VAL A 38 24.17 -38.03 15.47
CA VAL A 38 25.35 -37.42 16.07
C VAL A 38 24.88 -36.10 16.62
N ASP A 39 25.13 -35.89 17.91
CA ASP A 39 24.91 -34.66 18.66
C ASP A 39 25.72 -33.55 17.95
N SER A 40 25.23 -33.17 16.78
CA SER A 40 25.83 -32.27 15.84
C SER A 40 25.39 -30.95 16.39
N ALA A 41 26.16 -30.44 17.36
CA ALA A 41 26.13 -29.04 17.70
C ALA A 41 25.90 -28.26 16.39
N PRO A 42 24.87 -27.41 16.32
CA PRO A 42 24.54 -26.73 15.07
C PRO A 42 25.83 -26.11 14.53
N PRO A 43 26.16 -26.29 13.23
CA PRO A 43 27.38 -25.76 12.66
C PRO A 43 27.52 -24.29 13.10
N VAL A 44 28.60 -23.98 13.83
CA VAL A 44 28.85 -22.62 14.31
C VAL A 44 29.11 -21.78 13.07
N ASP A 45 28.10 -21.03 12.63
CA ASP A 45 28.22 -20.20 11.46
C ASP A 45 29.17 -19.03 11.79
N PRO A 46 30.30 -18.87 11.07
CA PRO A 46 31.27 -17.81 11.35
C PRO A 46 30.77 -16.41 10.97
N ARG A 47 29.57 -16.30 10.40
CA ARG A 47 29.02 -15.04 9.93
C ARG A 47 28.62 -14.13 11.09
N PRO A 48 29.00 -12.84 11.03
CA PRO A 48 28.48 -11.86 11.97
C PRO A 48 26.95 -11.80 11.94
N SER A 49 26.32 -11.69 13.12
CA SER A 49 24.86 -11.70 13.27
C SER A 49 24.14 -10.61 12.46
N TRP A 50 24.80 -9.48 12.21
CA TRP A 50 24.24 -8.37 11.43
C TRP A 50 23.99 -8.71 9.95
N VAL A 51 24.71 -9.70 9.40
CA VAL A 51 24.54 -10.13 8.00
C VAL A 51 23.15 -10.69 7.76
N TYR A 52 22.59 -11.43 8.73
CA TYR A 52 21.23 -11.97 8.64
C TYR A 52 20.18 -10.86 8.67
N SER A 53 20.35 -9.89 9.55
CA SER A 53 19.47 -8.72 9.63
C SER A 53 19.52 -7.92 8.33
N PHE A 54 20.71 -7.68 7.77
CA PHE A 54 20.88 -6.97 6.51
C PHE A 54 20.27 -7.74 5.32
N SER A 55 20.43 -9.06 5.27
CA SER A 55 19.81 -9.90 4.25
C SER A 55 18.28 -9.80 4.30
N ARG A 56 17.68 -9.83 5.49
CA ARG A 56 16.22 -9.67 5.64
C ARG A 56 15.75 -8.27 5.24
N ILE A 57 16.48 -7.24 5.63
CA ILE A 57 16.16 -5.85 5.29
C ILE A 57 16.29 -5.61 3.79
N SER A 58 17.40 -6.03 3.19
CA SER A 58 17.64 -5.85 1.75
C SER A 58 16.58 -6.55 0.91
N GLN A 59 16.13 -7.75 1.28
CA GLN A 59 15.05 -8.41 0.54
C GLN A 59 13.71 -7.69 0.70
N CYS A 60 13.43 -7.15 1.89
CA CYS A 60 12.23 -6.36 2.16
C CYS A 60 12.22 -5.03 1.39
N ILE A 61 13.38 -4.39 1.24
CA ILE A 61 13.52 -3.06 0.62
C ILE A 61 13.71 -3.15 -0.89
N ALA A 62 14.45 -4.14 -1.39
CA ALA A 62 14.84 -4.23 -2.80
C ALA A 62 13.62 -4.29 -3.73
N ILE A 63 12.59 -5.07 -3.38
CA ILE A 63 11.40 -5.23 -4.22
C ILE A 63 10.60 -3.91 -4.30
N PRO A 64 10.20 -3.27 -3.18
CA PRO A 64 9.55 -1.96 -3.23
C PRO A 64 10.38 -0.89 -3.94
N VAL A 65 11.69 -0.85 -3.72
CA VAL A 65 12.58 0.12 -4.37
C VAL A 65 12.63 -0.08 -5.87
N ALA A 66 12.73 -1.33 -6.35
CA ALA A 66 12.71 -1.62 -7.78
C ALA A 66 11.39 -1.18 -8.44
N VAL A 67 10.25 -1.42 -7.77
CA VAL A 67 8.94 -0.98 -8.25
C VAL A 67 8.86 0.56 -8.26
N ALA A 68 9.28 1.23 -7.20
CA ALA A 68 9.28 2.69 -7.13
C ALA A 68 10.20 3.30 -8.21
N TYR A 69 11.37 2.73 -8.43
CA TYR A 69 12.28 3.14 -9.50
C TYR A 69 11.63 3.00 -10.87
N ALA A 70 10.99 1.85 -11.14
CA ALA A 70 10.26 1.64 -12.39
C ALA A 70 9.14 2.67 -12.60
N VAL A 71 8.37 2.98 -11.58
CA VAL A 71 7.24 3.92 -11.67
C VAL A 71 7.71 5.36 -11.85
N PHE A 72 8.64 5.83 -11.02
CA PHE A 72 8.96 7.26 -10.91
C PHE A 72 10.21 7.69 -11.67
N VAL A 73 11.20 6.80 -11.88
CA VAL A 73 12.52 7.18 -12.38
C VAL A 73 12.79 6.59 -13.76
N GLN A 74 12.45 5.33 -13.99
CA GLN A 74 12.75 4.63 -15.24
C GLN A 74 11.94 5.21 -16.39
N ASP A 75 12.58 5.89 -17.34
CA ASP A 75 11.92 6.31 -18.57
C ASP A 75 11.87 5.12 -19.54
N PHE A 76 10.68 4.66 -19.95
CA PHE A 76 10.56 3.62 -20.98
C PHE A 76 10.13 4.18 -22.35
N GLY A 77 10.38 5.48 -22.58
CA GLY A 77 10.39 6.11 -23.91
C GLY A 77 9.08 6.78 -24.33
N ASP A 78 9.02 7.22 -25.58
CA ASP A 78 8.05 8.19 -26.13
C ASP A 78 6.57 7.76 -26.18
N ARG A 79 6.22 6.56 -25.72
CA ARG A 79 4.82 6.10 -25.66
C ARG A 79 4.20 6.52 -24.34
N GLU A 80 2.90 6.84 -24.30
CA GLU A 80 2.22 7.17 -23.03
C GLU A 80 2.37 6.00 -22.04
N HIS A 81 3.05 6.24 -20.92
CA HIS A 81 3.28 5.20 -19.92
C HIS A 81 2.14 5.13 -18.92
N VAL A 82 1.81 3.90 -18.50
CA VAL A 82 0.78 3.63 -17.47
C VAL A 82 1.05 4.39 -16.17
N PHE A 83 2.30 4.79 -15.93
CA PHE A 83 2.75 5.51 -14.74
C PHE A 83 2.87 7.03 -14.91
N GLN A 84 2.58 7.61 -16.08
CA GLN A 84 2.57 9.06 -16.30
C GLN A 84 1.62 9.82 -15.34
N PRO A 85 0.40 9.33 -15.04
CA PRO A 85 -0.49 10.00 -14.08
C PRO A 85 0.12 10.10 -12.68
N ALA A 86 0.84 9.06 -12.25
CA ALA A 86 1.51 9.02 -10.94
C ALA A 86 2.70 10.00 -10.88
N ARG A 87 3.48 10.12 -11.97
CA ARG A 87 4.55 11.12 -12.09
C ARG A 87 4.01 12.54 -12.00
N ARG A 88 2.96 12.86 -12.76
CA ARG A 88 2.32 14.19 -12.71
C ARG A 88 1.75 14.51 -11.32
N TRP A 89 1.21 13.51 -10.61
CA TRP A 89 0.80 13.71 -9.21
C TRP A 89 2.01 14.03 -8.32
N LEU A 90 3.09 13.26 -8.42
CA LEU A 90 4.30 13.49 -7.63
C LEU A 90 4.92 14.86 -7.92
N GLU A 91 4.96 15.27 -9.19
CA GLU A 91 5.42 16.59 -9.60
C GLU A 91 4.57 17.71 -8.99
N ARG A 92 3.24 17.57 -8.96
CA ARG A 92 2.36 18.51 -8.26
C ARG A 92 2.64 18.57 -6.76
N GLN A 93 2.91 17.42 -6.12
CA GLN A 93 3.26 17.39 -4.70
C GLN A 93 4.62 18.07 -4.45
N LYS A 94 5.63 17.78 -5.27
CA LYS A 94 6.94 18.42 -5.20
C LYS A 94 6.83 19.92 -5.44
N ALA A 95 6.06 20.34 -6.44
CA ALA A 95 5.82 21.74 -6.73
C ALA A 95 5.10 22.42 -5.56
N ALA A 96 4.08 21.79 -4.97
CA ALA A 96 3.41 22.35 -3.80
C ALA A 96 4.36 22.48 -2.60
N PHE A 97 5.24 21.51 -2.38
CA PHE A 97 6.18 21.51 -1.25
C PHE A 97 7.34 22.51 -1.42
N PHE A 98 7.83 22.70 -2.64
CA PHE A 98 8.92 23.63 -2.95
C PHE A 98 8.44 24.97 -3.53
N SER A 99 7.12 25.19 -3.61
CA SER A 99 6.56 26.50 -3.93
C SER A 99 6.20 27.25 -2.65
N LEU A 100 6.31 28.57 -2.70
CA LEU A 100 5.76 29.44 -1.67
C LEU A 100 4.29 29.06 -1.44
N SER A 101 3.90 28.84 -0.18
CA SER A 101 2.50 28.72 0.21
C SER A 101 1.75 29.99 -0.17
N ASP A 102 0.42 29.94 -0.35
CA ASP A 102 -0.34 31.11 -0.79
C ASP A 102 -0.15 32.32 0.15
N ALA A 103 0.02 32.08 1.45
CA ALA A 103 0.37 33.10 2.44
C ALA A 103 1.79 33.67 2.25
N GLU A 104 2.78 32.84 1.90
CA GLU A 104 4.13 33.30 1.60
C GLU A 104 4.22 34.01 0.25
N ARG A 105 3.35 33.67 -0.73
CA ARG A 105 3.25 34.39 -2.01
C ARG A 105 2.70 35.80 -1.83
N GLU A 106 1.73 35.97 -0.92
CA GLU A 106 1.18 37.27 -0.56
C GLU A 106 2.25 38.18 0.08
N ILE A 107 3.05 37.63 0.99
CA ILE A 107 4.16 38.35 1.64
C ILE A 107 5.30 38.62 0.64
N ALA A 108 5.58 37.67 -0.26
CA ALA A 108 6.60 37.82 -1.30
C ALA A 108 6.16 38.73 -2.46
N GLY A 109 4.92 39.24 -2.47
CA GLY A 109 4.40 40.13 -3.50
C GLY A 109 4.27 39.48 -4.89
N VAL A 110 4.32 38.15 -4.98
CA VAL A 110 4.16 37.41 -6.24
C VAL A 110 2.67 37.32 -6.55
N GLN A 111 2.09 38.42 -7.04
CA GLN A 111 0.77 38.38 -7.65
C GLN A 111 0.86 37.48 -8.89
N SER A 112 0.13 36.38 -8.90
CA SER A 112 -0.04 35.54 -10.08
C SER A 112 -0.67 36.38 -11.20
N VAL A 113 0.17 36.77 -12.15
CA VAL A 113 -0.22 37.39 -13.43
C VAL A 113 -0.96 36.33 -14.25
N ASP A 114 -2.23 36.08 -13.91
CA ASP A 114 -3.07 35.14 -14.67
C ASP A 114 -4.54 35.58 -14.78
N GLN A 115 -4.81 36.87 -14.63
CA GLN A 115 -6.11 37.47 -14.95
C GLN A 115 -6.13 38.20 -16.31
N GLY A 116 -5.09 38.07 -17.14
CA GLY A 116 -4.90 38.87 -18.35
C GLY A 116 -5.21 38.21 -19.70
N GLN A 117 -5.34 36.88 -19.79
CA GLN A 117 -5.40 36.19 -21.09
C GLN A 117 -6.75 35.56 -21.47
N GLN A 118 -7.80 35.66 -20.65
CA GLN A 118 -9.14 35.17 -21.02
C GLN A 118 -10.06 36.21 -21.68
N THR A 119 -9.65 37.48 -21.85
CA THR A 119 -10.53 38.52 -22.41
C THR A 119 -10.25 38.88 -23.88
N ILE A 120 -9.32 38.22 -24.56
CA ILE A 120 -8.93 38.57 -25.94
C ILE A 120 -9.21 37.38 -26.88
N GLY A 121 -10.49 37.14 -27.16
CA GLY A 121 -10.94 36.01 -27.97
C GLY A 121 -12.33 36.17 -28.58
N THR A 122 -12.57 37.33 -29.18
CA THR A 122 -13.45 37.50 -30.34
C THR A 122 -14.97 37.47 -30.11
N ARG A 123 -15.43 38.63 -29.65
CA ARG A 123 -16.68 39.29 -30.04
C ARG A 123 -16.72 39.50 -31.57
N GLN A 124 -17.89 39.26 -32.20
CA GLN A 124 -18.28 39.54 -33.60
C GLN A 124 -17.73 38.55 -34.65
N ILE A 125 -18.54 37.93 -35.51
CA ILE A 125 -19.20 38.57 -36.66
C ILE A 125 -20.58 37.92 -36.93
N ARG A 126 -21.54 38.84 -37.13
CA ARG A 126 -22.84 38.83 -37.82
C ARG A 126 -23.32 37.57 -38.54
#